data_AF-A0A0K2RU53-F1
#
_entry.id   AF-A0A0K2RU53-F1
#
_cell.length_a   1.000
_cell.length_b   1.000
_cell.length_c   1.000
_cell.angle_alpha   90.00
_cell.angle_beta   90.00
_cell.angle_gamma   90.00
#
_symmetry.space_group_name_H-M   'P 1'
#
loop_
_entity.id
_entity.type
_entity.pdbx_description
1 polymer ?
#
loop_
_entity_poly.entity_id
_entity_poly.type
_entity_poly.pdbx_seq_one_letter_code
_entity_poly.pdbx_strand_id
1 'polypeptide(L)'
;MKAPQTQAPASASAMKVQIAGFNVSYTANQAVVELAFKADNGALASVRTTLLWQDGDWKGVVADSGAPLEEPRQVRDLSGFILWSGA
;
A
#
# COMPACT_ATOMS: atom_id res chain seq x y z
N MET A 1 -8.38 30.28 -39.08
CA MET A 1 -8.70 29.08 -38.27
C MET A 1 -7.58 28.91 -37.25
N LYS A 2 -7.89 28.86 -35.95
CA LYS A 2 -6.89 28.77 -34.86
C LYS A 2 -6.60 27.29 -34.62
N ALA A 3 -5.34 26.88 -34.62
CA ALA A 3 -4.95 25.48 -34.41
C ALA A 3 -5.40 24.99 -33.00
N PRO A 4 -5.75 23.70 -32.83
CA PRO A 4 -6.07 23.16 -31.52
C PRO A 4 -4.81 23.14 -30.66
N GLN A 5 -4.84 23.80 -29.51
CA GLN A 5 -3.79 23.67 -28.50
C GLN A 5 -3.92 22.27 -27.88
N THR A 6 -2.89 21.44 -28.05
CA THR A 6 -2.74 20.18 -27.30
C THR A 6 -2.68 20.53 -25.82
N GLN A 7 -3.73 20.20 -25.07
CA GLN A 7 -3.69 20.28 -23.61
C GLN A 7 -2.64 19.31 -23.11
N ALA A 8 -1.56 19.83 -22.50
CA ALA A 8 -0.68 19.01 -21.70
C ALA A 8 -1.51 18.33 -20.59
N PRO A 9 -1.28 17.05 -20.27
CA PRO A 9 -2.00 16.40 -19.18
C PRO A 9 -1.86 17.25 -17.93
N ALA A 10 -2.99 17.62 -17.33
CA ALA A 10 -3.00 18.33 -16.05
C ALA A 10 -2.14 17.54 -15.08
N SER A 11 -1.14 18.19 -14.48
CA SER A 11 -0.33 17.56 -13.44
C SER A 11 -1.27 17.20 -12.30
N ALA A 12 -1.67 15.93 -12.20
CA ALA A 12 -2.38 15.43 -11.05
C ALA A 12 -1.48 15.71 -9.84
N SER A 13 -1.94 16.57 -8.91
CA SER A 13 -1.23 16.80 -7.67
C SER A 13 -0.99 15.45 -7.00
N ALA A 14 0.28 15.08 -6.80
CA ALA A 14 0.63 13.80 -6.20
C ALA A 14 0.03 13.72 -4.80
N MET A 15 -0.89 12.77 -4.62
CA MET A 15 -1.50 12.45 -3.32
C MET A 15 -0.40 12.04 -2.35
N LYS A 16 -0.31 12.70 -1.19
CA LYS A 16 0.60 12.27 -0.12
C LYS A 16 -0.06 11.18 0.70
N VAL A 17 0.66 10.08 0.91
CA VAL A 17 0.24 8.97 1.76
C VAL A 17 1.28 8.72 2.85
N GLN A 18 0.82 8.39 4.04
CA GLN A 18 1.65 8.05 5.20
C GLN A 18 1.18 6.71 5.77
N ILE A 19 2.10 5.90 6.30
CA ILE A 19 1.72 4.71 7.07
C ILE A 19 1.02 5.16 8.35
N ALA A 20 -0.19 4.66 8.57
CA ALA A 20 -1.04 5.01 9.71
C ALA A 20 -1.13 3.87 10.74
N GLY A 21 -0.82 2.64 10.34
CA GLY A 21 -0.80 1.50 11.23
C GLY A 21 -0.38 0.22 10.52
N PHE A 22 -0.21 -0.84 11.29
CA PHE A 22 0.18 -2.15 10.79
C PHE A 22 -0.44 -3.28 11.59
N ASN A 23 -0.54 -4.46 10.97
CA ASN A 23 -0.79 -5.73 11.62
C ASN A 23 0.19 -6.76 11.04
N VAL A 24 0.72 -7.64 11.88
CA VAL A 24 1.60 -8.72 11.45
C VAL A 24 1.18 -10.03 12.13
N SER A 25 1.01 -11.08 11.33
CA SER A 25 0.99 -12.46 11.81
C SER A 25 2.16 -13.22 11.18
N TYR A 26 2.77 -14.16 11.90
CA TYR A 26 3.97 -14.85 11.40
C TYR A 26 4.16 -16.24 12.00
N THR A 27 4.88 -17.06 11.23
CA THR A 27 5.52 -18.31 11.63
C THR A 27 7.04 -18.16 11.48
N ALA A 28 7.80 -19.25 11.60
CA ALA A 28 9.25 -19.22 11.39
C ALA A 28 9.66 -18.86 9.95
N ASN A 29 8.79 -19.12 8.97
CA ASN A 29 9.12 -19.08 7.54
C ASN A 29 8.07 -18.37 6.66
N GLN A 30 6.99 -17.88 7.26
CA GLN A 30 5.98 -17.04 6.59
C GLN A 30 5.56 -15.88 7.48
N ALA A 31 5.33 -14.71 6.89
CA ALA A 31 4.69 -13.58 7.54
C ALA A 31 3.56 -13.04 6.66
N VAL A 32 2.50 -12.52 7.27
CA VAL A 32 1.48 -11.72 6.60
C VAL A 32 1.49 -10.35 7.25
N VAL A 33 1.85 -9.33 6.47
CA VAL A 33 1.92 -7.94 6.90
C VAL A 33 0.78 -7.18 6.22
N GLU A 34 -0.04 -6.49 7.00
CA GLU A 34 -1.02 -5.54 6.48
C GLU A 34 -0.64 -4.13 6.95
N LEU A 35 -0.33 -3.25 6.00
CA LEU A 35 -0.04 -1.84 6.24
C LEU A 35 -1.28 -1.02 5.95
N ALA A 36 -1.69 -0.18 6.89
CA ALA A 36 -2.70 0.84 6.68
C ALA A 36 -2.02 2.16 6.30
N PHE A 37 -2.58 2.86 5.32
CA PHE A 37 -2.14 4.15 4.83
C PHE A 37 -3.24 5.18 5.04
N LYS A 38 -2.83 6.41 5.34
CA LYS A 38 -3.69 7.59 5.37
C LYS A 38 -3.21 8.59 4.32
N ALA A 39 -4.13 8.99 3.45
CA ALA A 39 -3.91 10.07 2.49
C ALA A 39 -4.16 11.44 3.13
N ASP A 40 -3.58 12.49 2.56
CA ASP A 40 -3.77 13.88 2.97
C ASP A 40 -5.24 14.36 2.89
N ASN A 41 -6.04 13.77 2.01
CA ASN A 41 -7.49 13.99 1.95
C ASN A 41 -8.29 13.22 3.04
N GLY A 42 -7.62 12.50 3.93
CA GLY A 42 -8.20 11.73 5.02
C GLY A 42 -8.64 10.31 4.66
N ALA A 43 -8.55 9.90 3.38
CA ALA A 43 -8.88 8.54 2.97
C ALA A 43 -7.93 7.52 3.62
N LEU A 44 -8.48 6.35 3.96
CA LEU A 44 -7.74 5.22 4.51
C LEU A 44 -7.79 4.04 3.55
N ALA A 45 -6.66 3.39 3.34
CA ALA A 45 -6.55 2.14 2.62
C ALA A 45 -5.58 1.21 3.33
N SER A 46 -5.69 -0.10 3.08
CA SER A 46 -4.69 -1.07 3.53
C SER A 46 -4.16 -1.90 2.35
N VAL A 47 -2.92 -2.36 2.50
CA VAL A 47 -2.28 -3.30 1.58
C VAL A 47 -1.79 -4.47 2.41
N ARG A 48 -2.19 -5.68 2.03
CA ARG A 48 -1.72 -6.92 2.63
C ARG A 48 -0.67 -7.57 1.74
N THR A 49 0.39 -8.06 2.36
CA THR A 49 1.49 -8.74 1.68
C THR A 49 1.90 -9.98 2.46
N THR A 50 1.92 -11.11 1.77
CA THR A 50 2.53 -12.34 2.29
C THR A 50 4.01 -12.31 1.98
N LEU A 51 4.84 -12.63 2.98
CA LEU A 51 6.29 -12.79 2.84
C LEU A 51 6.70 -14.21 3.19
N LEU A 52 7.71 -14.73 2.50
CA LEU A 52 8.36 -16.00 2.80
C LEU A 52 9.82 -15.77 3.17
N TRP A 53 10.30 -16.46 4.21
CA TRP A 53 11.72 -16.45 4.56
C TRP A 53 12.47 -17.39 3.62
N GLN A 54 13.36 -16.85 2.80
CA GLN A 54 14.13 -17.62 1.83
C GLN A 54 15.54 -17.04 1.75
N ASP A 55 16.55 -17.90 1.82
CA ASP A 55 17.95 -17.52 1.61
C ASP A 55 18.47 -16.36 2.49
N GLY A 56 17.87 -16.18 3.68
CA GLY A 56 18.32 -15.21 4.69
C GLY A 56 17.54 -13.89 4.71
N ASP A 57 16.48 -13.75 3.90
CA ASP A 57 15.61 -12.58 3.91
C ASP A 57 14.13 -12.91 3.70
N TRP A 58 13.27 -11.97 4.10
CA TRP A 58 11.83 -12.03 3.82
C TRP A 58 11.55 -11.51 2.41
N LYS A 59 10.96 -12.34 1.56
CA LYS A 59 10.62 -12.00 0.18
C LYS A 59 9.10 -11.94 0.01
N GLY A 60 8.60 -10.89 -0.63
CA GLY A 60 7.18 -10.75 -0.96
C GLY A 60 6.74 -11.79 -1.98
N VAL A 61 5.61 -12.45 -1.74
CA VAL A 61 4.98 -13.34 -2.72
C VAL A 61 4.22 -12.48 -3.74
N VAL A 62 4.48 -12.71 -5.02
CA VAL A 62 3.87 -12.00 -6.15
C VAL A 62 3.20 -13.01 -7.08
N ALA A 63 2.27 -12.54 -7.92
CA ALA A 63 1.71 -13.35 -8.99
C ALA A 63 2.78 -13.68 -10.05
N ASP A 64 2.53 -14.67 -10.92
CA ASP A 64 3.44 -15.03 -12.02
C ASP A 64 3.75 -13.85 -12.96
N SER A 65 2.84 -12.87 -13.04
CA SER A 65 3.03 -11.62 -13.78
C SER A 65 3.96 -10.61 -13.09
N GLY A 66 4.42 -10.91 -11.87
CA GLY A 66 5.15 -9.98 -11.00
C GLY A 66 4.27 -8.96 -10.27
N ALA A 67 2.96 -8.99 -10.48
CA ALA A 67 2.02 -8.10 -9.78
C ALA A 67 1.86 -8.48 -8.30
N PRO A 68 1.51 -7.52 -7.41
CA PRO A 68 1.07 -7.84 -6.06
C PRO A 68 -0.08 -8.85 -6.08
N LEU A 69 -0.11 -9.78 -5.11
CA LEU A 69 -1.21 -10.76 -5.00
C LEU A 69 -2.53 -10.12 -4.57
N GLU A 70 -2.47 -9.03 -3.81
CA GLU A 70 -3.64 -8.32 -3.30
C GLU A 70 -3.58 -6.85 -3.69
N GLU A 71 -4.69 -6.35 -4.23
CA GLU A 71 -4.89 -4.94 -4.52
C GLU A 71 -5.13 -4.14 -3.22
N PRO A 72 -4.77 -2.85 -3.16
CA PRO A 72 -5.11 -2.00 -2.03
C PRO A 72 -6.62 -1.97 -1.76
N ARG A 73 -7.02 -2.14 -0.50
CA ARG A 73 -8.41 -2.13 -0.07
C ARG A 73 -8.71 -0.86 0.69
N GLN A 74 -9.78 -0.15 0.34
CA GLN A 74 -10.25 0.97 1.16
C GLN A 74 -10.77 0.47 2.52
N VAL A 75 -10.39 1.14 3.60
CA VAL A 75 -10.85 0.83 4.97
C VAL A 75 -11.57 2.03 5.57
N ARG A 76 -12.49 1.79 6.52
CA ARG A 76 -13.28 2.86 7.14
C ARG A 76 -12.56 3.53 8.30
N ASP A 77 -11.78 2.76 9.04
CA ASP A 77 -11.05 3.17 10.23
C ASP A 77 -9.82 2.25 10.45
N LEU A 78 -9.06 2.51 11.51
CA LEU A 78 -7.83 1.79 11.86
C LEU A 78 -8.05 0.71 12.93
N SER A 79 -9.30 0.28 13.16
CA SER A 79 -9.59 -0.77 14.14
C SER A 79 -8.89 -2.07 13.73
N GLY A 80 -8.17 -2.69 14.67
CA GLY A 80 -7.40 -3.91 14.42
C GLY A 80 -5.97 -3.70 13.91
N PHE A 81 -5.56 -2.44 13.70
CA PHE A 81 -4.17 -2.07 13.44
C PHE A 81 -3.48 -1.58 14.71
N ILE A 82 -2.19 -1.90 14.84
CA ILE A 82 -1.28 -1.20 15.74
C ILE A 82 -0.99 0.16 15.09
N LEU A 83 -1.28 1.25 15.81
CA LEU A 83 -1.12 2.60 15.27
C LEU A 83 0.36 2.95 15.08
N TRP A 84 0.65 3.58 13.95
CA TRP A 84 1.99 4.07 13.63
C TRP A 84 2.21 5.43 14.30
N SER A 85 3.15 5.52 15.24
CA SER A 85 3.39 6.73 16.04
C SER A 85 4.39 7.72 15.41
N GLY A 86 4.91 7.43 14.21
CA GLY A 86 5.91 8.27 13.53
C GLY A 86 5.33 9.25 12.50
N ALA A 87 4.03 9.53 12.58
CA ALA A 87 3.36 10.51 11.73
C ALA A 87 3.46 11.93 12.32
#